data_AF-G0QTE1-F1
#
_entry.id   AF-G0QTE1-F1
#
_cell.length_a   1.000
_cell.length_b   1.000
_cell.length_c   1.000
_cell.angle_alpha   90.00
_cell.angle_beta   90.00
_cell.angle_gamma   90.00
#
_symmetry.space_group_name_H-M   'P 1'
#
loop_
_entity.id
_entity.type
_entity.pdbx_description
1 polymer ?
#
loop_
_entity_poly.entity_id
_entity_poly.type
_entity_poly.pdbx_seq_one_letter_code
_entity_poly.pdbx_strand_id
1 'polypeptide(L)'
;MQLNQQNPQIYQQILKQIIRQEYLKYYNDWLCTANEKEARGLQLIGAIFKHKGHKKFRAKPPVVQLQQLHQQQEFDFQKAEEMYRKTQISSTYGFEFGYLQKNLKPQQNVFKYKKCSELTFAKPLTDLAKLFIDNWIELKDELEFQELVLACLRSLYSRCQAQEVPKTETQTGYEWKVDYNLSKPIRIDKAGNDLKGYKTNYNAIFKQRLKQEQINEKLKELEKTDFAKSLKIFKHFKIN
;
A
#
# COMPACT_ATOMS: atom_id res chain seq x y z
N MET A 1 -3.51 26.64 27.37
CA MET A 1 -3.88 25.71 26.28
C MET A 1 -4.94 24.76 26.80
N GLN A 2 -6.21 25.15 26.75
CA GLN A 2 -7.36 24.32 27.13
C GLN A 2 -8.46 24.63 26.10
N LEU A 3 -8.46 23.93 24.98
CA LEU A 3 -9.53 24.00 23.99
C LEU A 3 -9.95 22.56 23.71
N ASN A 4 -11.22 22.28 23.97
CA ASN A 4 -11.95 21.00 23.82
C ASN A 4 -11.99 20.06 25.04
N GLN A 5 -12.64 20.52 26.12
CA GLN A 5 -13.48 19.64 26.96
C GLN A 5 -14.79 19.30 26.22
N GLN A 6 -14.73 18.74 25.02
CA GLN A 6 -15.92 18.23 24.36
C GLN A 6 -16.29 16.88 25.00
N ASN A 7 -17.54 16.75 25.46
CA ASN A 7 -18.07 15.66 26.28
C ASN A 7 -17.42 14.28 26.04
N PRO A 8 -16.48 13.83 26.89
CA PRO A 8 -15.79 12.55 26.71
C PRO A 8 -16.76 11.36 26.69
N GLN A 9 -17.91 11.50 27.34
CA GLN A 9 -18.96 10.49 27.34
C GLN A 9 -19.60 10.27 25.96
N ILE A 10 -19.80 11.33 25.16
CA ILE A 10 -20.37 11.20 23.82
C ILE A 10 -19.39 10.43 22.91
N TYR A 11 -18.10 10.74 23.01
CA TYR A 11 -17.06 10.03 22.25
C TYR A 11 -16.95 8.57 22.63
N GLN A 12 -17.03 8.25 23.93
CA GLN A 12 -17.06 6.87 24.38
C GLN A 12 -18.25 6.09 23.82
N GLN A 13 -19.44 6.70 23.77
CA GLN A 13 -20.62 6.06 23.19
C GLN A 13 -20.44 5.80 21.69
N ILE A 14 -19.91 6.77 20.94
CA ILE A 14 -19.64 6.64 19.51
C ILE A 14 -18.60 5.52 19.26
N LEU A 15 -17.51 5.48 20.03
CA LEU A 15 -16.48 4.44 19.90
C LEU A 15 -17.03 3.04 20.20
N LYS A 16 -17.89 2.89 21.22
CA LYS A 16 -18.54 1.61 21.55
C LYS A 16 -19.40 1.06 20.40
N GLN A 17 -19.96 1.93 19.56
CA GLN A 17 -20.77 1.52 18.41
C GLN A 17 -19.92 1.16 17.18
N ILE A 18 -18.79 1.86 17.00
CA ILE A 18 -17.96 1.76 15.79
C ILE A 18 -16.89 0.68 15.91
N ILE A 19 -16.33 0.47 17.09
CA ILE A 19 -15.17 -0.39 17.33
C ILE A 19 -15.63 -1.74 17.88
N ARG A 20 -14.95 -2.82 17.46
CA ARG A 20 -15.20 -4.16 18.00
C ARG A 20 -14.89 -4.19 19.50
N GLN A 21 -15.70 -4.92 20.27
CA GLN A 21 -15.61 -4.94 21.73
C GLN A 21 -14.22 -5.35 22.25
N GLU A 22 -13.54 -6.26 21.54
CA GLU A 22 -12.19 -6.75 21.84
C GLU A 22 -11.14 -5.64 21.94
N TYR A 23 -11.29 -4.58 21.13
CA TYR A 23 -10.30 -3.51 21.04
C TYR A 23 -10.65 -2.30 21.92
N LEU A 24 -11.84 -2.23 22.51
CA LEU A 24 -12.30 -1.04 23.26
C LEU A 24 -11.37 -0.64 24.42
N LYS A 25 -10.76 -1.62 25.08
CA LYS A 25 -9.81 -1.39 26.19
C LYS A 25 -8.62 -0.51 25.80
N TYR A 26 -8.25 -0.49 24.51
CA TYR A 26 -7.07 0.22 24.03
C TYR A 26 -7.31 1.70 23.70
N TYR A 27 -8.57 2.16 23.71
CA TYR A 27 -8.93 3.50 23.26
C TYR A 27 -9.19 4.50 24.40
N ASN A 28 -9.10 4.07 25.66
CA ASN A 28 -9.27 4.97 26.82
C ASN A 28 -8.22 6.09 26.81
N ASP A 29 -6.96 5.75 26.55
CA ASP A 29 -5.86 6.74 26.47
C ASP A 29 -5.92 7.58 25.19
N TRP A 30 -6.50 7.01 24.12
CA TRP A 30 -6.66 7.73 22.86
C TRP A 30 -7.60 8.91 23.02
N LEU A 31 -8.69 8.77 23.80
CA LEU A 31 -9.63 9.86 24.06
C LEU A 31 -8.96 11.09 24.71
N CYS A 32 -7.95 10.87 25.54
CA CYS A 32 -7.20 11.94 26.20
C CYS A 32 -6.13 12.56 25.31
N THR A 33 -5.62 11.80 24.33
CA THR A 33 -4.49 12.20 23.47
C THR A 33 -4.92 12.59 22.05
N ALA A 34 -6.21 12.51 21.74
CA ALA A 34 -6.74 12.80 20.41
C ALA A 34 -6.57 14.26 20.03
N ASN A 35 -6.10 14.49 18.80
CA ASN A 35 -5.99 15.82 18.23
C ASN A 35 -7.38 16.37 17.84
N GLU A 36 -7.52 17.69 17.72
CA GLU A 36 -8.81 18.31 17.36
C GLU A 36 -9.40 17.79 16.04
N LYS A 37 -8.54 17.51 15.05
CA LYS A 37 -8.95 16.94 13.77
C LYS A 37 -9.51 15.52 13.93
N GLU A 38 -8.92 14.73 14.81
CA GLU A 38 -9.34 13.35 15.08
C GLU A 38 -10.64 13.32 15.86
N ALA A 39 -10.80 14.21 16.84
CA ALA A 39 -12.05 14.38 17.59
C ALA A 39 -13.20 14.81 16.67
N ARG A 40 -12.98 15.79 15.78
CA ARG A 40 -13.95 16.18 14.75
C ARG A 40 -14.25 15.04 13.77
N GLY A 41 -13.23 14.29 13.37
CA GLY A 41 -13.41 13.08 12.55
C GLY A 41 -14.30 12.04 13.23
N LEU A 42 -14.13 11.82 14.54
CA LEU A 42 -14.97 10.90 15.32
C LEU A 42 -16.43 11.36 15.38
N GLN A 43 -16.68 12.68 15.54
CA GLN A 43 -18.03 13.23 15.48
C GLN A 43 -18.69 12.99 14.11
N LEU A 44 -17.93 13.20 13.02
CA LEU A 44 -18.42 12.94 11.67
C LEU A 44 -18.75 11.46 11.49
N ILE A 45 -17.91 10.54 11.97
CA ILE A 45 -18.22 9.10 11.91
C ILE A 45 -19.47 8.79 12.74
N GLY A 46 -19.64 9.39 13.92
CA GLY A 46 -20.87 9.28 14.70
C GLY A 46 -22.12 9.76 13.94
N ALA A 47 -22.00 10.86 13.20
CA ALA A 47 -23.07 11.37 12.34
C ALA A 47 -23.34 10.47 11.12
N ILE A 48 -22.29 9.91 10.49
CA ILE A 48 -22.41 8.90 9.42
C ILE A 48 -23.19 7.70 9.95
N PHE A 49 -22.84 7.22 11.15
CA PHE A 49 -23.49 6.08 11.79
C PHE A 49 -24.97 6.38 12.09
N LYS A 50 -25.27 7.57 12.63
CA LYS A 50 -26.66 8.02 12.89
C LYS A 50 -27.51 8.08 11.61
N HIS A 51 -26.91 8.47 10.50
CA HIS A 51 -27.58 8.58 9.20
C HIS A 51 -27.38 7.35 8.29
N LYS A 52 -26.80 6.26 8.80
CA LYS A 52 -26.50 5.01 8.06
C LYS A 52 -25.71 5.23 6.75
N GLY A 53 -24.94 6.31 6.68
CA GLY A 53 -24.15 6.66 5.49
C GLY A 53 -24.93 7.26 4.31
N HIS A 54 -26.19 7.65 4.46
CA HIS A 54 -27.01 8.16 3.34
C HIS A 54 -27.05 9.69 3.19
N LYS A 55 -26.38 10.44 4.07
CA LYS A 55 -26.45 11.90 4.11
C LYS A 55 -25.09 12.51 3.83
N LYS A 56 -25.02 13.42 2.86
CA LYS A 56 -23.87 14.29 2.65
C LYS A 56 -23.82 15.38 3.71
N PHE A 57 -22.63 15.70 4.17
CA PHE A 57 -22.44 16.87 5.02
C PHE A 57 -22.56 18.14 4.17
N ARG A 58 -23.27 19.15 4.69
CA ARG A 58 -23.41 20.41 3.98
C ARG A 58 -22.06 21.13 4.04
N ALA A 59 -21.53 21.49 2.88
CA ALA A 59 -20.44 22.45 2.79
C ALA A 59 -20.82 23.74 3.54
N LYS A 60 -19.82 24.45 4.09
CA LYS A 60 -20.06 25.71 4.79
C LYS A 60 -20.91 26.63 3.91
N PRO A 61 -21.94 27.30 4.45
CA PRO A 61 -22.73 28.24 3.67
C PRO A 61 -21.80 29.32 3.08
N PRO A 62 -22.06 29.81 1.86
CA PRO A 62 -21.17 30.71 1.12
C PRO A 62 -20.81 32.00 1.89
N VAL A 63 -21.63 32.39 2.86
CA VAL A 63 -21.40 33.53 3.76
C VAL A 63 -20.12 33.37 4.61
N VAL A 64 -19.80 32.15 5.07
CA VAL A 64 -18.61 31.89 5.90
C VAL A 64 -17.34 31.86 5.07
N GLN A 65 -17.42 31.40 3.81
CA GLN A 65 -16.30 31.44 2.88
C GLN A 65 -15.95 32.90 2.51
N LEU A 66 -16.97 33.74 2.31
CA LEU A 66 -16.80 35.18 2.10
C LEU A 66 -16.21 35.88 3.34
N GLN A 67 -16.64 35.52 4.55
CA GLN A 67 -16.03 36.04 5.79
C GLN A 67 -14.56 35.64 5.94
N GLN A 68 -14.16 34.44 5.53
CA GLN A 68 -12.75 34.02 5.55
C GLN A 68 -11.91 34.80 4.53
N LEU A 69 -12.47 35.11 3.36
CA LEU A 69 -11.84 35.99 2.38
C LEU A 69 -11.72 37.43 2.92
N HIS A 70 -12.73 37.93 3.63
CA HIS A 70 -12.69 39.25 4.29
C HIS A 70 -11.72 39.27 5.48
N GLN A 71 -11.63 38.21 6.29
CA GLN A 71 -10.63 38.09 7.37
C GLN A 71 -9.20 37.97 6.86
N GLN A 72 -9.00 37.46 5.63
CA GLN A 72 -7.69 37.52 4.97
C GLN A 72 -7.35 38.95 4.48
N GLN A 73 -8.35 39.81 4.29
CA GLN A 73 -8.15 41.22 3.90
C GLN A 73 -7.95 42.15 5.10
N GLU A 74 -8.25 41.73 6.33
CA GLU A 74 -7.78 42.45 7.51
C GLU A 74 -6.26 42.25 7.63
N PHE A 75 -5.51 43.21 7.07
CA PHE A 75 -4.05 43.28 7.14
C PHE A 75 -3.60 43.48 8.59
N ASP A 76 -3.43 42.37 9.30
CA ASP A 76 -2.84 42.38 10.62
C ASP A 76 -1.33 42.69 10.51
N PHE A 77 -0.93 43.88 10.92
CA PHE A 77 0.43 44.42 10.75
C PHE A 77 1.49 43.50 11.39
N GLN A 78 1.16 42.88 12.53
CA GLN A 78 2.05 41.94 13.21
C GLN A 78 2.32 40.70 12.38
N LYS A 79 1.28 40.18 11.71
CA LYS A 79 1.38 38.98 10.87
C LYS A 79 2.17 39.26 9.58
N ALA A 80 2.04 40.47 9.04
CA ALA A 80 2.84 40.94 7.92
C ALA A 80 4.32 41.09 8.30
N GLU A 81 4.63 41.63 9.48
CA GLU A 81 6.00 41.74 9.99
C GLU A 81 6.64 40.36 10.21
N GLU A 82 5.90 39.40 10.79
CA GLU A 82 6.37 38.03 10.94
C GLU A 82 6.65 37.33 9.61
N MET A 83 5.77 37.51 8.62
CA MET A 83 5.98 36.99 7.26
C MET A 83 7.22 37.61 6.63
N TYR A 84 7.41 38.91 6.75
CA TYR A 84 8.58 39.61 6.22
C TYR A 84 9.90 39.11 6.86
N ARG A 85 9.94 38.95 8.19
CA ARG A 85 11.10 38.37 8.89
C ARG A 85 11.38 36.94 8.43
N LYS A 86 10.34 36.11 8.25
CA LYS A 86 10.48 34.74 7.72
C LYS A 86 11.05 34.74 6.30
N THR A 87 10.60 35.66 5.45
CA THR A 87 11.10 35.79 4.06
C THR A 87 12.56 36.23 4.03
N GLN A 88 13.01 37.09 4.94
CA GLN A 88 14.43 37.51 5.01
C GLN A 88 15.37 36.38 5.45
N ILE A 89 14.91 35.49 6.33
CA ILE A 89 15.73 34.38 6.87
C ILE A 89 15.68 33.14 5.96
N SER A 90 14.65 33.03 5.11
CA SER A 90 14.48 31.90 4.20
C SER A 90 15.33 32.08 2.94
N SER A 91 16.28 31.19 2.70
CA SER A 91 17.01 31.16 1.44
C SER A 91 16.10 30.69 0.30
N THR A 92 16.28 31.26 -0.90
CA THR A 92 15.61 30.84 -2.14
C THR A 92 15.79 29.34 -2.40
N TYR A 93 16.96 28.80 -2.06
CA TYR A 93 17.23 27.36 -2.12
C TYR A 93 16.35 26.55 -1.16
N GLY A 94 16.14 27.03 0.07
CA GLY A 94 15.23 26.41 1.02
C GLY A 94 13.78 26.47 0.57
N PHE A 95 13.37 27.56 -0.07
CA PHE A 95 12.04 27.69 -0.67
C PHE A 95 11.86 26.69 -1.82
N GLU A 96 12.74 26.70 -2.82
CA GLU A 96 12.57 25.88 -4.02
C GLU A 96 12.82 24.38 -3.78
N PHE A 97 13.75 24.03 -2.88
CA PHE A 97 14.24 22.64 -2.76
C PHE A 97 14.17 22.06 -1.33
N GLY A 98 14.04 22.89 -0.28
CA GLY A 98 14.22 22.44 1.11
C GLY A 98 12.93 22.30 1.95
N TYR A 99 11.92 23.14 1.73
CA TYR A 99 10.82 23.32 2.70
C TYR A 99 9.39 23.31 2.10
N LEU A 100 9.23 23.41 0.77
CA LEU A 100 7.91 23.60 0.14
C LEU A 100 7.11 22.35 -0.23
N GLN A 101 7.60 21.15 0.05
CA GLN A 101 6.72 19.97 -0.04
C GLN A 101 5.67 19.92 1.09
N LYS A 102 5.79 20.74 2.15
CA LYS A 102 4.81 20.76 3.24
C LYS A 102 3.42 21.27 2.83
N ASN A 103 3.32 22.06 1.77
CA ASN A 103 2.04 22.59 1.26
C ASN A 103 1.50 21.82 0.04
N LEU A 104 2.26 20.86 -0.51
CA LEU A 104 1.73 19.85 -1.42
C LEU A 104 0.94 18.84 -0.58
N LYS A 105 -0.21 19.26 -0.07
CA LYS A 105 -1.20 18.29 0.42
C LYS A 105 -1.47 17.34 -0.74
N PRO A 106 -1.37 16.02 -0.54
CA PRO A 106 -1.77 15.09 -1.58
C PRO A 106 -3.22 15.39 -1.97
N GLN A 107 -3.44 15.88 -3.18
CA GLN A 107 -4.77 16.24 -3.70
C GLN A 107 -5.67 15.01 -3.92
N GLN A 108 -5.12 13.82 -3.71
CA GLN A 108 -5.75 12.55 -3.98
C GLN A 108 -6.04 11.82 -2.67
N ASN A 109 -7.32 11.72 -2.34
CA ASN A 109 -7.81 10.94 -1.21
C ASN A 109 -7.80 9.45 -1.56
N VAL A 110 -7.38 8.60 -0.62
CA VAL A 110 -7.38 7.13 -0.74
C VAL A 110 -8.79 6.59 -1.05
N PHE A 111 -9.83 7.24 -0.53
CA PHE A 111 -11.23 6.88 -0.80
C PHE A 111 -11.68 7.06 -2.25
N LYS A 112 -10.90 7.72 -3.11
CA LYS A 112 -11.17 7.74 -4.56
C LYS A 112 -10.87 6.40 -5.22
N TYR A 113 -10.00 5.58 -4.63
CA TYR A 113 -9.45 4.38 -5.26
C TYR A 113 -9.88 3.08 -4.57
N LYS A 114 -10.16 3.13 -3.27
CA LYS A 114 -10.46 1.94 -2.46
C LYS A 114 -11.62 2.18 -1.51
N LYS A 115 -12.41 1.13 -1.29
CA LYS A 115 -13.45 1.12 -0.25
C LYS A 115 -12.80 1.05 1.13
N CYS A 116 -13.46 1.55 2.17
CA CYS A 116 -12.98 1.47 3.54
C CYS A 116 -12.79 0.01 3.98
N SER A 117 -13.69 -0.89 3.58
CA SER A 117 -13.61 -2.32 3.86
C SER A 117 -12.34 -3.01 3.35
N GLU A 118 -11.73 -2.50 2.27
CA GLU A 118 -10.51 -3.05 1.66
C GLU A 118 -9.22 -2.54 2.32
N LEU A 119 -9.34 -1.51 3.18
CA LEU A 119 -8.20 -0.85 3.80
C LEU A 119 -7.83 -1.53 5.12
N THR A 120 -6.53 -1.54 5.43
CA THR A 120 -6.01 -2.10 6.68
C THR A 120 -6.59 -1.41 7.92
N PHE A 121 -6.91 -0.12 7.79
CA PHE A 121 -7.49 0.69 8.86
C PHE A 121 -8.90 0.22 9.30
N ALA A 122 -9.56 -0.63 8.51
CA ALA A 122 -10.87 -1.16 8.86
C ALA A 122 -10.81 -2.32 9.87
N LYS A 123 -9.63 -2.90 10.14
CA LYS A 123 -9.46 -4.04 11.06
C LYS A 123 -10.16 -3.85 12.43
N PRO A 124 -10.00 -2.72 13.15
CA PRO A 124 -10.65 -2.51 14.45
C PRO A 124 -12.15 -2.20 14.38
N LEU A 125 -12.69 -1.89 13.18
CA LEU A 125 -14.08 -1.46 13.01
C LEU A 125 -15.05 -2.65 13.02
N THR A 126 -16.27 -2.40 13.50
CA THR A 126 -17.41 -3.31 13.32
C THR A 126 -17.80 -3.39 11.85
N ASP A 127 -18.37 -4.52 11.43
CA ASP A 127 -18.71 -4.71 10.01
C ASP A 127 -19.85 -3.78 9.56
N LEU A 128 -20.74 -3.40 10.48
CA LEU A 128 -21.75 -2.35 10.24
C LEU A 128 -21.12 -0.97 10.02
N ALA A 129 -20.10 -0.61 10.83
CA ALA A 129 -19.42 0.66 10.65
C ALA A 129 -18.68 0.72 9.31
N LYS A 130 -18.05 -0.38 8.88
CA LYS A 130 -17.43 -0.48 7.55
C LYS A 130 -18.44 -0.21 6.44
N LEU A 131 -19.61 -0.86 6.50
CA LEU A 131 -20.67 -0.70 5.51
C LEU A 131 -21.21 0.73 5.45
N PHE A 132 -21.45 1.38 6.60
CA PHE A 132 -21.94 2.77 6.60
C PHE A 132 -20.90 3.78 6.10
N ILE A 133 -19.61 3.54 6.38
CA ILE A 133 -18.54 4.38 5.85
C ILE A 133 -18.40 4.16 4.34
N ASP A 134 -18.50 2.91 3.85
CA ASP A 134 -18.47 2.61 2.41
C ASP A 134 -19.63 3.29 1.67
N ASN A 135 -20.86 3.20 2.21
CA ASN A 135 -22.02 3.90 1.67
C ASN A 135 -21.80 5.42 1.62
N TRP A 136 -21.19 5.99 2.66
CA TRP A 136 -20.90 7.42 2.70
C TRP A 136 -19.81 7.82 1.71
N ILE A 137 -18.78 6.99 1.51
CA ILE A 137 -17.73 7.22 0.50
C ILE A 137 -18.33 7.28 -0.91
N GLU A 138 -19.31 6.42 -1.21
CA GLU A 138 -20.02 6.42 -2.50
C GLU A 138 -20.74 7.76 -2.79
N LEU A 139 -21.13 8.50 -1.75
CA LEU A 139 -21.74 9.82 -1.91
C LEU A 139 -20.77 10.89 -2.39
N LYS A 140 -19.45 10.64 -2.38
CA LYS A 140 -18.40 11.59 -2.81
C LYS A 140 -18.56 12.97 -2.17
N ASP A 141 -18.47 13.01 -0.85
CA ASP A 141 -18.56 14.24 -0.05
C ASP A 141 -17.33 15.15 -0.25
N GLU A 142 -17.35 16.35 0.33
CA GLU A 142 -16.23 17.32 0.25
C GLU A 142 -14.91 16.75 0.79
N LEU A 143 -13.80 17.10 0.15
CA LEU A 143 -12.47 16.55 0.46
C LEU A 143 -12.08 16.79 1.92
N GLU A 144 -12.43 17.95 2.50
CA GLU A 144 -12.12 18.29 3.89
C GLU A 144 -12.72 17.26 4.88
N PHE A 145 -13.97 16.87 4.69
CA PHE A 145 -14.63 15.89 5.57
C PHE A 145 -14.03 14.51 5.40
N GLN A 146 -13.70 14.12 4.17
CA GLN A 146 -13.03 12.86 3.88
C GLN A 146 -11.64 12.79 4.55
N GLU A 147 -10.87 13.88 4.55
CA GLU A 147 -9.58 13.95 5.23
C GLU A 147 -9.71 13.81 6.76
N LEU A 148 -10.72 14.43 7.36
CA LEU A 148 -10.97 14.34 8.81
C LEU A 148 -11.33 12.91 9.23
N VAL A 149 -12.23 12.25 8.48
CA VAL A 149 -12.60 10.85 8.72
C VAL A 149 -11.39 9.94 8.56
N LEU A 150 -10.60 10.14 7.50
CA LEU A 150 -9.42 9.33 7.22
C LEU A 150 -8.30 9.53 8.26
N ALA A 151 -8.08 10.76 8.74
CA ALA A 151 -7.15 11.03 9.84
C ALA A 151 -7.59 10.30 11.13
N CYS A 152 -8.89 10.35 11.45
CA CYS A 152 -9.44 9.65 12.61
C CYS A 152 -9.26 8.12 12.49
N LEU A 153 -9.64 7.52 11.35
CA LEU A 153 -9.51 6.07 11.13
C LEU A 153 -8.04 5.59 11.19
N ARG A 154 -7.11 6.37 10.64
CA ARG A 154 -5.67 6.06 10.73
C ARG A 154 -5.15 6.14 12.15
N SER A 155 -5.58 7.15 12.92
CA SER A 155 -5.21 7.32 14.31
C SER A 155 -5.71 6.15 15.17
N LEU A 156 -6.97 5.75 14.98
CA LEU A 156 -7.54 4.59 15.66
C LEU A 156 -6.80 3.30 15.29
N TYR A 157 -6.52 3.08 14.01
CA TYR A 157 -5.76 1.92 13.56
C TYR A 157 -4.34 1.89 14.11
N SER A 158 -3.64 3.03 14.12
CA SER A 158 -2.29 3.14 14.67
C SER A 158 -2.26 2.77 16.16
N ARG A 159 -3.27 3.17 16.94
CA ARG A 159 -3.39 2.74 18.34
C ARG A 159 -3.65 1.25 18.47
N CYS A 160 -4.53 0.69 17.65
CA CYS A 160 -4.76 -0.75 17.62
C CYS A 160 -3.46 -1.52 17.33
N GLN A 161 -2.72 -1.08 16.31
CA GLN A 161 -1.48 -1.71 15.88
C GLN A 161 -0.37 -1.59 16.93
N ALA A 162 -0.26 -0.44 17.61
CA ALA A 162 0.73 -0.25 18.67
C ALA A 162 0.55 -1.20 19.86
N GLN A 163 -0.67 -1.72 20.06
CA GLN A 163 -0.99 -2.68 21.12
C GLN A 163 -0.90 -4.14 20.65
N GLU A 164 -0.76 -4.38 19.34
CA GLU A 164 -0.47 -5.72 18.84
C GLU A 164 0.97 -6.08 19.21
N VAL A 165 1.17 -7.29 19.75
CA VAL A 165 2.52 -7.78 20.06
C VAL A 165 3.32 -7.78 18.76
N PRO A 166 4.48 -7.09 18.71
CA PRO A 166 5.30 -7.06 17.51
C PRO A 166 5.73 -8.48 17.18
N LYS A 167 5.27 -8.98 16.02
CA LYS A 167 5.70 -10.26 15.49
C LYS A 167 6.99 -10.04 14.70
N THR A 168 7.98 -10.90 14.90
CA THR A 168 9.21 -10.87 14.11
C THR A 168 8.90 -11.21 12.64
N GLU A 169 9.74 -10.75 11.71
CA GLU A 169 9.62 -11.09 10.28
C GLU A 169 9.59 -12.61 10.03
N THR A 170 10.29 -13.36 10.88
CA THR A 170 10.24 -14.82 10.92
C THR A 170 8.88 -15.35 11.36
N GLN A 171 8.16 -14.72 12.28
CA GLN A 171 6.80 -15.15 12.65
C GLN A 171 5.75 -14.79 11.60
N THR A 172 5.93 -13.70 10.86
CA THR A 172 4.99 -13.27 9.81
C THR A 172 5.23 -13.97 8.46
N GLY A 173 6.49 -14.24 8.09
CA GLY A 173 6.84 -14.99 6.88
C GLY A 173 6.81 -16.50 7.06
N TYR A 174 7.02 -16.98 8.29
CA TYR A 174 7.03 -18.39 8.67
C TYR A 174 5.86 -18.66 9.63
N GLU A 175 4.63 -18.37 9.17
CA GLU A 175 3.46 -18.93 9.84
C GLU A 175 3.57 -20.46 9.75
N TRP A 176 3.70 -21.13 10.91
CA TRP A 176 3.59 -22.58 11.08
C TRP A 176 2.18 -23.10 10.72
N LYS A 177 1.66 -22.77 9.53
CA LYS A 177 0.67 -23.63 8.92
C LYS A 177 1.41 -24.91 8.61
N VAL A 178 1.13 -25.94 9.41
CA VAL A 178 1.56 -27.31 9.13
C VAL A 178 1.07 -27.58 7.72
N ASP A 179 1.98 -27.49 6.76
CA ASP A 179 1.65 -27.82 5.38
C ASP A 179 1.38 -29.32 5.41
N TYR A 180 0.10 -29.67 5.43
CA TYR A 180 -0.36 -31.06 5.53
C TYR A 180 0.15 -31.90 4.36
N ASN A 181 0.68 -31.27 3.31
CA ASN A 181 1.33 -31.97 2.20
C ASN A 181 2.80 -32.28 2.46
N LEU A 182 3.50 -31.49 3.27
CA LEU A 182 4.89 -31.75 3.71
C LEU A 182 4.96 -32.66 4.94
N SER A 183 3.89 -32.75 5.73
CA SER A 183 3.81 -33.67 6.87
C SER A 183 3.36 -35.09 6.51
N LYS A 184 2.91 -35.32 5.26
CA LYS A 184 2.62 -36.67 4.76
C LYS A 184 3.95 -37.38 4.46
N PRO A 185 4.14 -38.64 4.91
CA PRO A 185 5.30 -39.41 4.53
C PRO A 185 5.36 -39.53 3.00
N ILE A 186 6.54 -39.31 2.42
CA ILE A 186 6.78 -39.43 0.98
C ILE A 186 6.39 -40.85 0.57
N ARG A 187 5.33 -40.99 -0.23
CA ARG A 187 4.95 -42.30 -0.77
C ARG A 187 5.94 -42.69 -1.87
N ILE A 188 6.82 -43.64 -1.55
CA ILE A 188 7.87 -44.16 -2.44
C ILE A 188 7.26 -44.70 -3.75
N ASP A 189 6.05 -45.25 -3.68
CA ASP A 189 5.23 -45.74 -4.79
C ASP A 189 4.88 -44.66 -5.82
N LYS A 190 4.80 -43.37 -5.43
CA LYS A 190 4.58 -42.25 -6.37
C LYS A 190 5.91 -41.72 -6.93
N ALA A 191 6.95 -41.63 -6.11
CA ALA A 191 8.30 -41.22 -6.53
C ALA A 191 8.90 -42.19 -7.58
N GLY A 192 8.61 -43.49 -7.46
CA GLY A 192 9.01 -44.49 -8.45
C GLY A 192 8.35 -44.33 -9.82
N ASN A 193 7.18 -43.68 -9.89
CA ASN A 193 6.48 -43.42 -11.16
C ASN A 193 7.11 -42.24 -11.91
N ASP A 194 7.54 -41.20 -11.21
CA ASP A 194 8.24 -40.06 -11.81
C ASP A 194 9.62 -40.48 -12.34
N LEU A 195 10.32 -41.37 -11.64
CA LEU A 195 11.57 -41.99 -12.10
C LEU A 195 11.37 -42.84 -13.39
N LYS A 196 10.22 -43.50 -13.53
CA LYS A 196 9.86 -44.27 -14.74
C LYS A 196 9.42 -43.39 -15.91
N GLY A 197 9.10 -42.11 -15.68
CA GLY A 197 8.81 -41.11 -16.72
C GLY A 197 10.04 -40.73 -17.53
N TYR A 198 11.25 -40.89 -16.97
CA TYR A 198 12.53 -40.65 -17.65
C TYR A 198 13.01 -41.88 -18.45
N LYS A 199 12.10 -42.58 -19.14
CA LYS A 199 12.54 -43.56 -20.15
C LYS A 199 13.23 -42.80 -21.27
N THR A 200 14.52 -43.06 -21.45
CA THR A 200 15.35 -42.49 -22.50
C THR A 200 14.67 -42.75 -23.85
N ASN A 201 14.37 -41.68 -24.59
CA ASN A 201 13.69 -41.80 -25.88
C ASN A 201 14.69 -42.38 -26.91
N TYR A 202 14.75 -43.71 -26.98
CA TYR A 202 15.65 -44.45 -27.88
C TYR A 202 15.53 -44.00 -29.34
N ASN A 203 14.33 -43.62 -29.79
CA ASN A 203 14.12 -43.11 -31.15
C ASN A 203 14.79 -41.75 -31.37
N ALA A 204 14.79 -40.86 -30.38
CA ALA A 204 15.49 -39.58 -30.47
C ALA A 204 17.02 -39.78 -30.53
N ILE A 205 17.55 -40.67 -29.69
CA ILE A 205 18.98 -41.03 -29.68
C ILE A 205 19.40 -41.66 -31.01
N PHE A 206 18.60 -42.58 -31.54
CA PHE A 206 18.88 -43.24 -32.81
C PHE A 206 18.88 -42.27 -33.98
N LYS A 207 17.87 -41.39 -34.08
CA LYS A 207 17.81 -40.33 -35.10
C LYS A 207 19.01 -39.39 -35.03
N GLN A 208 19.51 -39.11 -33.82
CA GLN A 208 20.69 -38.25 -33.64
C GLN A 208 21.98 -38.92 -34.10
N ARG A 209 22.16 -40.23 -33.84
CA ARG A 209 23.30 -40.99 -34.37
C ARG A 209 23.30 -41.04 -35.89
N LEU A 210 22.14 -41.31 -36.49
CA LEU A 210 22.00 -41.41 -37.95
C LEU A 210 22.31 -40.07 -38.63
N LYS A 211 21.92 -38.94 -38.02
CA LYS A 211 22.34 -37.60 -38.49
C LYS A 211 23.84 -37.37 -38.38
N GLN A 212 24.48 -37.80 -37.29
CA GLN A 212 25.92 -37.67 -37.11
C GLN A 212 26.70 -38.51 -38.13
N GLU A 213 26.24 -39.72 -38.45
CA GLU A 213 26.84 -40.56 -39.48
C GLU A 213 26.76 -39.90 -40.86
N GLN A 214 25.59 -39.37 -41.24
CA GLN A 214 25.42 -38.63 -42.50
C GLN A 214 26.32 -37.38 -42.58
N ILE A 215 26.49 -36.66 -41.47
CA ILE A 215 27.40 -35.51 -41.42
C ILE A 215 28.85 -35.96 -41.61
N ASN A 216 29.26 -37.05 -40.95
CA ASN A 216 30.61 -37.59 -41.07
C ASN A 216 30.91 -38.11 -42.48
N GLU A 217 29.94 -38.73 -43.15
CA GLU A 217 30.07 -39.13 -44.56
C GLU A 217 30.25 -37.92 -45.47
N LYS A 218 29.40 -36.89 -45.32
CA LYS A 218 29.53 -35.64 -46.09
C LYS A 218 30.84 -34.92 -45.83
N LEU A 219 31.36 -34.95 -44.60
CA LEU A 219 32.69 -34.40 -44.28
C LEU A 219 33.81 -35.17 -44.98
N LYS A 220 33.75 -36.51 -45.01
CA LYS A 220 34.70 -37.35 -45.75
C LYS A 220 34.66 -37.10 -47.26
N GLU A 221 33.47 -36.85 -47.82
CA GLU A 221 33.32 -36.46 -49.23
C GLU A 221 33.92 -35.08 -49.49
N LEU A 222 33.65 -34.10 -48.62
CA LEU A 222 34.20 -32.75 -48.71
C LEU A 222 35.73 -32.74 -48.59
N GLU A 223 36.33 -33.57 -47.74
CA GLU A 223 37.79 -33.71 -47.63
C GLU A 223 38.47 -34.18 -48.94
N LYS A 224 37.74 -34.89 -49.80
CA LYS A 224 38.25 -35.34 -51.10
C LYS A 224 38.15 -34.28 -52.20
N THR A 225 37.31 -33.26 -52.02
CA THR A 225 37.15 -32.18 -52.98
C THR A 225 38.34 -31.21 -52.96
N ASP A 226 38.64 -30.61 -54.11
CA ASP A 226 39.76 -29.66 -54.24
C ASP A 226 39.58 -28.39 -53.38
N PHE A 227 38.35 -28.13 -52.92
CA PHE A 227 38.03 -27.09 -51.93
C PHE A 227 38.68 -27.33 -50.56
N ALA A 228 38.77 -28.56 -50.08
CA ALA A 228 39.44 -28.86 -48.80
C ALA A 228 40.98 -28.78 -48.93
N LYS A 229 41.52 -29.08 -50.11
CA LYS A 229 42.95 -28.92 -50.41
C LYS A 229 43.34 -27.44 -50.48
N SER A 230 42.51 -26.57 -51.07
CA SER A 230 42.77 -25.13 -51.10
C SER A 230 42.74 -24.49 -49.71
N LEU A 231 41.84 -24.93 -48.82
CA LEU A 231 41.79 -24.47 -47.42
C LEU A 231 43.01 -24.88 -46.59
N LYS A 232 43.65 -26.03 -46.87
CA LYS A 232 44.89 -26.43 -46.18
C LYS A 232 46.08 -25.52 -46.51
N ILE A 233 46.09 -24.89 -47.69
CA ILE A 233 47.16 -23.98 -48.12
C ILE A 233 47.15 -22.69 -47.27
N PHE A 234 45.98 -22.24 -46.80
CA PHE A 234 45.85 -20.99 -46.02
C PHE A 234 46.20 -21.11 -44.53
N LYS A 235 46.44 -22.31 -43.99
CA LYS A 235 46.80 -22.49 -42.57
C LYS A 235 48.24 -22.08 -42.21
N HIS A 236 49.09 -21.77 -43.19
CA HIS A 236 50.51 -21.45 -42.97
C HIS A 236 50.85 -19.97 -42.77
N PHE A 237 49.86 -19.08 -42.65
CA PHE A 237 50.13 -17.71 -42.18
C PHE A 237 50.40 -17.71 -40.67
N LYS A 238 51.65 -18.02 -40.29
CA LYS A 238 52.21 -17.53 -39.03
C LYS A 238 52.30 -16.01 -39.13
N ILE A 239 51.46 -15.33 -38.37
CA ILE A 239 51.65 -13.91 -38.05
C ILE A 239 52.88 -13.86 -37.13
N ASN A 240 53.94 -13.18 -37.57
CA ASN A 240 55.09 -12.84 -36.71
C ASN A 240 54.66 -11.81 -35.66
#